data_AF-A0A4U1J0U7-F1
#
_entry.id   AF-A0A4U1J0U7-F1
#
_cell.length_a   1.000
_cell.length_b   1.000
_cell.length_c   1.000
_cell.angle_alpha   90.00
_cell.angle_beta   90.00
_cell.angle_gamma   90.00
#
_symmetry.space_group_name_H-M   'P 1'
#
loop_
_entity.id
_entity.type
_entity.pdbx_description
1 polymer ?
#
loop_
_entity_poly.entity_id
_entity_poly.type
_entity_poly.pdbx_seq_one_letter_code
_entity_poly.pdbx_strand_id
1 'polypeptide(L)'
;MWTLTSIKLGLRDLLDKRRPDLVLSKAGAYYEAQLEEQLATIEALPPALTGGAPHAATLDTLNDTHDGFGAAIYFTTEVYLRLPGASPQTVAAAERIRAAFIPQMAELGASYAVQAERALERKSLLVSMKADLERFPLADGGTLLETTKGFLDAGEQIHLTLSDRADVPKAARKQAAQLRSSAVGLLGRLRDDLVREIKKNPALPRDLEAKVFGYLDTLEAMQPAGKAPSPGATSGG
;
A
#
# COMPACT_ATOMS: atom_id res chain seq x y z
N MET A 1 8.50 -1.95 -14.03
CA MET A 1 8.68 -0.48 -13.97
C MET A 1 9.13 -0.10 -12.57
N TRP A 2 10.31 0.50 -12.42
CA TRP A 2 10.85 0.89 -11.11
C TRP A 2 10.03 2.00 -10.41
N THR A 3 9.85 1.84 -9.09
CA THR A 3 9.35 2.86 -8.15
C THR A 3 10.52 3.59 -7.50
N LEU A 4 10.27 4.74 -6.86
CA LEU A 4 11.34 5.44 -6.12
C LEU A 4 11.91 4.58 -4.99
N THR A 5 11.08 3.78 -4.31
CA THR A 5 11.55 2.78 -3.34
C THR A 5 12.50 1.76 -3.96
N SER A 6 12.15 1.15 -5.10
CA SER A 6 13.03 0.15 -5.73
C SER A 6 14.32 0.79 -6.25
N ILE A 7 14.24 2.03 -6.78
CA ILE A 7 15.42 2.79 -7.20
C ILE A 7 16.32 3.07 -5.99
N LYS A 8 15.76 3.53 -4.85
CA LYS A 8 16.51 3.78 -3.62
C LYS A 8 17.25 2.54 -3.14
N LEU A 9 16.55 1.40 -3.05
CA LEU A 9 17.16 0.13 -2.63
C LEU A 9 18.26 -0.31 -3.60
N GLY A 10 17.99 -0.24 -4.91
CA GLY A 10 18.96 -0.59 -5.94
C GLY A 10 20.19 0.31 -5.94
N LEU A 11 20.03 1.63 -5.79
CA LEU A 11 21.14 2.57 -5.70
C LEU A 11 21.98 2.36 -4.43
N ARG A 12 21.35 2.04 -3.29
CA ARG A 12 22.09 1.69 -2.05
C ARG A 12 22.96 0.45 -2.25
N ASP A 13 22.38 -0.64 -2.77
CA ASP A 13 23.15 -1.87 -3.03
C ASP A 13 24.24 -1.65 -4.10
N LEU A 14 23.95 -0.82 -5.11
CA LEU A 14 24.88 -0.47 -6.17
C LEU A 14 26.09 0.33 -5.67
N LEU A 15 25.85 1.35 -4.85
CA LEU A 15 26.88 2.26 -4.32
C LEU A 15 27.59 1.74 -3.06
N ASP A 16 27.09 0.66 -2.47
CA ASP A 16 27.71 -0.02 -1.34
C ASP A 16 28.32 -1.35 -1.81
N LYS A 17 27.52 -2.42 -1.80
CA LYS A 17 27.97 -3.80 -2.06
C LYS A 17 28.58 -3.98 -3.46
N ARG A 18 28.00 -3.38 -4.49
CA ARG A 18 28.43 -3.56 -5.90
C ARG A 18 29.33 -2.43 -6.41
N ARG A 19 29.71 -1.49 -5.55
CA ARG A 19 30.58 -0.38 -5.91
C ARG A 19 31.88 -0.83 -6.57
N PRO A 20 32.58 -1.89 -6.09
CA PRO A 20 33.80 -2.37 -6.74
C PRO A 20 33.59 -2.82 -8.19
N ASP A 21 32.46 -3.46 -8.49
CA ASP A 21 32.11 -3.87 -9.86
C ASP A 21 31.74 -2.65 -10.72
N LEU A 22 31.01 -1.68 -10.16
CA LEU A 22 30.65 -0.45 -10.85
C LEU A 22 31.91 0.30 -11.35
N VAL A 23 32.85 0.57 -10.44
CA VAL A 23 34.04 1.39 -10.73
C VAL A 23 35.13 0.65 -11.51
N LEU A 24 34.95 -0.64 -11.78
CA LEU A 24 35.82 -1.41 -12.68
C LEU A 24 35.74 -0.91 -14.13
N SER A 25 34.59 -0.32 -14.50
CA SER A 25 34.35 0.26 -15.82
C SER A 25 34.53 1.78 -15.80
N LYS A 26 34.99 2.36 -16.92
CA LYS A 26 35.07 3.82 -17.09
C LYS A 26 33.68 4.45 -17.06
N ALA A 27 32.69 3.77 -17.65
CA ALA A 27 31.29 4.20 -17.61
C ALA A 27 30.79 4.26 -16.15
N GLY A 28 30.98 3.20 -15.37
CA GLY A 28 30.54 3.17 -13.98
C GLY A 28 31.21 4.23 -13.11
N ALA A 29 32.53 4.40 -13.23
CA ALA A 29 33.25 5.47 -12.55
C ALA A 29 32.76 6.88 -12.96
N TYR A 30 32.38 7.09 -14.22
CA TYR A 30 31.84 8.36 -14.71
C TYR A 30 30.47 8.70 -14.10
N TYR A 31 29.60 7.71 -13.93
CA TYR A 31 28.24 7.92 -13.42
C TYR A 31 28.13 7.89 -11.89
N GLU A 32 29.16 7.40 -11.18
CA GLU A 32 29.15 7.19 -9.73
C GLU A 32 28.65 8.40 -8.92
N ALA A 33 29.25 9.58 -9.12
CA ALA A 33 28.86 10.80 -8.41
C ALA A 33 27.40 11.22 -8.69
N GLN A 34 26.93 11.02 -9.94
CA GLN A 34 25.54 11.31 -10.30
C GLN A 34 24.57 10.34 -9.63
N LEU A 35 24.96 9.08 -9.47
CA LEU A 35 24.17 8.07 -8.74
C LEU A 35 24.10 8.39 -7.24
N GLU A 36 25.22 8.84 -6.64
CA GLU A 36 25.27 9.28 -5.24
C GLU A 36 24.34 10.50 -5.00
N GLU A 37 24.41 11.52 -5.87
CA GLU A 37 23.52 12.69 -5.82
C GLU A 37 22.04 12.28 -5.99
N GLN A 38 21.78 11.37 -6.91
CA GLN A 38 20.45 10.84 -7.17
C GLN A 38 19.90 10.09 -5.96
N LEU A 39 20.73 9.27 -5.28
CA LEU A 39 20.37 8.58 -4.06
C LEU A 39 20.08 9.57 -2.93
N ALA A 40 20.97 10.53 -2.68
CA ALA A 40 20.80 11.55 -1.64
C ALA A 40 19.50 12.34 -1.83
N THR A 41 19.19 12.72 -3.07
CA THR A 41 17.95 13.44 -3.40
C THR A 41 16.71 12.57 -3.13
N ILE A 42 16.75 11.27 -3.44
CA ILE A 42 15.65 10.35 -3.14
C ILE A 42 15.50 10.14 -1.63
N GLU A 43 16.60 10.11 -0.88
CA GLU A 43 16.59 9.96 0.58
C GLU A 43 16.05 11.18 1.31
N ALA A 44 16.21 12.37 0.74
CA ALA A 44 15.65 13.61 1.27
C ALA A 44 14.13 13.75 1.05
N LEU A 45 13.52 12.90 0.22
CA LEU A 45 12.07 12.95 0.01
C LEU A 45 11.32 12.44 1.26
N PRO A 46 10.18 13.09 1.62
CA PRO A 46 9.25 12.54 2.58
C PRO A 46 8.85 11.09 2.26
N PRO A 47 8.71 10.19 3.25
CA PRO A 47 8.31 8.81 3.02
C PRO A 47 7.05 8.68 2.14
N ALA A 48 6.10 9.59 2.33
CA ALA A 48 4.86 9.69 1.55
C ALA A 48 5.07 9.85 0.02
N LEU A 49 6.26 10.22 -0.45
CA LEU A 49 6.56 10.42 -1.87
C LEU A 49 7.43 9.32 -2.49
N THR A 50 7.93 8.38 -1.70
CA THR A 50 8.87 7.34 -2.18
C THR A 50 8.19 6.03 -2.56
N GLY A 51 7.07 5.70 -1.90
CA GLY A 51 6.34 4.43 -2.06
C GLY A 51 5.25 4.38 -3.16
N GLY A 52 5.11 5.40 -4.00
CA GLY A 52 4.04 5.50 -5.00
C GLY A 52 2.99 6.56 -4.63
N ALA A 53 1.70 6.23 -4.72
CA ALA A 53 0.65 7.12 -4.25
C ALA A 53 0.83 7.39 -2.74
N PRO A 54 0.79 8.67 -2.28
CA PRO A 54 1.05 8.96 -0.87
C PRO A 54 0.12 8.20 0.07
N HIS A 55 0.70 7.67 1.14
CA HIS A 55 0.03 6.87 2.16
C HIS A 55 -0.71 5.61 1.66
N ALA A 56 -0.43 5.12 0.44
CA ALA A 56 -1.14 3.96 -0.12
C ALA A 56 -1.04 2.71 0.77
N ALA A 57 0.17 2.31 1.20
CA ALA A 57 0.34 1.15 2.06
C ALA A 57 -0.35 1.30 3.44
N THR A 58 -0.36 2.52 3.98
CA THR A 58 -1.09 2.84 5.23
C THR A 58 -2.59 2.71 5.03
N LEU A 59 -3.12 3.26 3.93
CA LEU A 59 -4.54 3.13 3.58
C LEU A 59 -4.94 1.67 3.37
N ASP A 60 -4.12 0.87 2.68
CA ASP A 60 -4.38 -0.55 2.44
C ASP A 60 -4.40 -1.33 3.77
N THR A 61 -3.44 -1.07 4.67
CA THR A 61 -3.41 -1.71 6.00
C THR A 61 -4.61 -1.32 6.87
N LEU A 62 -4.99 -0.05 6.86
CA LEU A 62 -6.18 0.43 7.56
C LEU A 62 -7.46 -0.17 6.97
N ASN A 63 -7.52 -0.31 5.65
CA ASN A 63 -8.63 -0.97 4.96
C ASN A 63 -8.73 -2.44 5.37
N ASP A 64 -7.63 -3.18 5.37
CA ASP A 64 -7.64 -4.59 5.79
C ASP A 64 -8.11 -4.74 7.25
N THR A 65 -7.70 -3.82 8.11
CA THR A 65 -8.13 -3.78 9.52
C THR A 65 -9.63 -3.46 9.65
N HIS A 66 -10.09 -2.43 8.94
CA HIS A 66 -11.50 -2.04 8.85
C HIS A 66 -12.35 -3.21 8.36
N ASP A 67 -11.97 -3.82 7.24
CA ASP A 67 -12.72 -4.92 6.63
C ASP A 67 -12.70 -6.18 7.50
N GLY A 68 -11.59 -6.46 8.18
CA GLY A 68 -11.48 -7.53 9.16
C GLY A 68 -12.48 -7.38 10.31
N PHE A 69 -12.55 -6.19 10.91
CA PHE A 69 -13.54 -5.93 11.97
C PHE A 69 -14.97 -5.95 11.45
N GLY A 70 -15.23 -5.34 10.29
CA GLY A 70 -16.56 -5.32 9.67
C GLY A 70 -17.06 -6.72 9.32
N ALA A 71 -16.18 -7.59 8.80
CA ALA A 71 -16.50 -8.99 8.55
C ALA A 71 -16.83 -9.74 9.84
N ALA A 72 -16.08 -9.49 10.93
CA ALA A 72 -16.38 -10.09 12.23
C ALA A 72 -17.77 -9.68 12.75
N ILE A 73 -18.18 -8.41 12.59
CA ILE A 73 -19.53 -7.93 12.94
C ILE A 73 -20.58 -8.67 12.11
N TYR A 74 -20.40 -8.74 10.79
CA TYR A 74 -21.34 -9.39 9.89
C TYR A 74 -21.51 -10.87 10.21
N PHE A 75 -20.41 -11.62 10.33
CA PHE A 75 -20.49 -13.06 10.56
C PHE A 75 -20.99 -13.40 11.96
N THR A 76 -20.62 -12.63 12.98
CA THR A 76 -21.17 -12.83 14.33
C THR A 76 -22.68 -12.65 14.32
N THR A 77 -23.18 -11.57 13.71
CA THR A 77 -24.64 -11.39 13.59
C THR A 77 -25.29 -12.48 12.73
N GLU A 78 -24.67 -12.95 11.63
CA GLU A 78 -25.19 -14.05 10.81
C GLU A 78 -25.44 -15.32 11.62
N VAL A 79 -24.49 -15.67 12.49
CA VAL A 79 -24.59 -16.88 13.31
C VAL A 79 -25.86 -16.83 14.14
N TYR A 80 -26.12 -15.74 14.85
CA TYR A 80 -27.30 -15.64 15.72
C TYR A 80 -28.62 -15.52 14.95
N LEU A 81 -28.61 -14.99 13.73
CA LEU A 81 -29.78 -14.97 12.86
C LEU A 81 -30.17 -16.36 12.35
N ARG A 82 -29.20 -17.28 12.25
CA ARG A 82 -29.42 -18.66 11.76
C ARG A 82 -29.44 -19.71 12.86
N LEU A 83 -29.01 -19.38 14.08
CA LEU A 83 -28.86 -20.33 15.17
C LEU A 83 -30.24 -20.80 15.68
N PRO A 84 -30.58 -22.10 15.53
CA PRO A 84 -31.82 -22.63 16.09
C PRO A 84 -31.83 -22.47 17.62
N GLY A 85 -32.93 -21.97 18.16
CA GLY A 85 -33.09 -21.77 19.61
C GLY A 85 -32.44 -20.50 20.16
N ALA A 86 -31.88 -19.62 19.31
CA ALA A 86 -31.51 -18.28 19.74
C ALA A 86 -32.74 -17.52 20.27
N SER A 87 -32.57 -16.76 21.35
CA SER A 87 -33.69 -16.03 21.94
C SER A 87 -34.19 -14.94 20.98
N PRO A 88 -35.49 -14.61 20.95
CA PRO A 88 -36.02 -13.54 20.10
C PRO A 88 -35.33 -12.19 20.33
N GLN A 89 -34.92 -11.92 21.58
CA GLN A 89 -34.20 -10.69 21.93
C GLN A 89 -32.79 -10.65 21.33
N THR A 90 -32.08 -11.77 21.33
CA THR A 90 -30.75 -11.91 20.72
C THR A 90 -30.83 -11.75 19.21
N VAL A 91 -31.81 -12.40 18.56
CA VAL A 91 -32.05 -12.27 17.12
C VAL A 91 -32.33 -10.81 16.76
N ALA A 92 -33.25 -10.15 17.47
CA ALA A 92 -33.58 -8.75 17.21
C ALA A 92 -32.39 -7.80 17.43
N ALA A 93 -31.52 -8.07 18.40
CA ALA A 93 -30.29 -7.29 18.59
C ALA A 93 -29.30 -7.50 17.42
N ALA A 94 -29.14 -8.75 16.95
CA ALA A 94 -28.30 -9.07 15.80
C ALA A 94 -28.80 -8.38 14.51
N GLU A 95 -30.12 -8.35 14.28
CA GLU A 95 -30.74 -7.65 13.16
C GLU A 95 -30.43 -6.14 13.20
N ARG A 96 -30.62 -5.49 14.36
CA ARG A 96 -30.33 -4.06 14.53
C ARG A 96 -28.85 -3.75 14.30
N ILE A 97 -27.94 -4.53 14.90
CA ILE A 97 -26.49 -4.36 14.73
C ILE A 97 -26.10 -4.50 13.26
N ARG A 98 -26.58 -5.57 12.60
CA ARG A 98 -26.31 -5.79 11.19
C ARG A 98 -26.81 -4.63 10.33
N ALA A 99 -28.06 -4.22 10.51
CA ALA A 99 -28.64 -3.11 9.75
C ALA A 99 -27.93 -1.76 10.00
N ALA A 100 -27.39 -1.54 11.19
CA ALA A 100 -26.71 -0.30 11.55
C ALA A 100 -25.28 -0.23 11.03
N PHE A 101 -24.51 -1.32 11.17
CA PHE A 101 -23.06 -1.29 10.92
C PHE A 101 -22.64 -1.96 9.62
N ILE A 102 -23.15 -3.15 9.30
CA ILE A 102 -22.79 -3.91 8.09
C ILE A 102 -24.03 -4.63 7.53
N PRO A 103 -24.92 -3.91 6.81
CA PRO A 103 -26.13 -4.51 6.23
C PRO A 103 -25.80 -5.66 5.27
N GLN A 104 -24.71 -5.51 4.51
CA GLN A 104 -24.26 -6.45 3.50
C GLN A 104 -22.73 -6.49 3.45
N MET A 105 -22.15 -7.67 3.25
CA MET A 105 -20.70 -7.85 3.10
C MET A 105 -20.10 -7.04 1.95
N ALA A 106 -20.88 -6.79 0.90
CA ALA A 106 -20.44 -5.98 -0.24
C ALA A 106 -20.09 -4.53 0.15
N GLU A 107 -20.58 -4.02 1.29
CA GLU A 107 -20.22 -2.69 1.79
C GLU A 107 -18.76 -2.56 2.21
N LEU A 108 -18.09 -3.67 2.56
CA LEU A 108 -16.67 -3.67 2.92
C LEU A 108 -15.79 -3.36 1.71
N GLY A 109 -16.19 -3.79 0.51
CA GLY A 109 -15.48 -3.48 -0.74
C GLY A 109 -15.68 -2.04 -1.26
N ALA A 110 -16.30 -1.15 -0.48
CA ALA A 110 -16.50 0.24 -0.88
C ALA A 110 -15.18 1.01 -1.00
N SER A 111 -15.19 2.14 -1.70
CA SER A 111 -14.00 3.01 -1.76
C SER A 111 -13.65 3.58 -0.39
N TYR A 112 -12.36 3.91 -0.17
CA TYR A 112 -11.88 4.52 1.09
C TYR A 112 -12.69 5.73 1.54
N ALA A 113 -13.11 6.60 0.60
CA ALA A 113 -13.93 7.76 0.93
C ALA A 113 -15.31 7.38 1.49
N VAL A 114 -15.95 6.37 0.91
CA VAL A 114 -17.27 5.87 1.35
C VAL A 114 -17.16 5.15 2.69
N GLN A 115 -16.11 4.35 2.90
CA GLN A 115 -15.88 3.70 4.20
C GLN A 115 -15.67 4.75 5.31
N ALA A 116 -14.80 5.74 5.05
CA ALA A 116 -14.55 6.85 5.96
C ALA A 116 -15.81 7.64 6.33
N GLU A 117 -16.61 8.03 5.33
CA GLU A 117 -17.87 8.74 5.54
C GLU A 117 -18.83 7.94 6.43
N ARG A 118 -19.08 6.67 6.09
CA ARG A 118 -19.97 5.79 6.86
C ARG A 118 -19.47 5.61 8.30
N ALA A 119 -18.17 5.46 8.50
CA ALA A 119 -17.60 5.30 9.83
C ALA A 119 -17.86 6.55 10.70
N LEU A 120 -17.67 7.75 10.14
CA LEU A 120 -17.95 9.01 10.83
C LEU A 120 -19.45 9.17 11.16
N GLU A 121 -20.33 8.86 10.22
CA GLU A 121 -21.79 8.92 10.43
C GLU A 121 -22.25 7.94 11.52
N ARG A 122 -21.74 6.70 11.49
CA ARG A 122 -22.14 5.61 12.39
C ARG A 122 -21.48 5.70 13.77
N LYS A 123 -20.48 6.56 13.97
CA LYS A 123 -19.74 6.68 15.25
C LYS A 123 -20.64 6.96 16.45
N SER A 124 -21.67 7.78 16.26
CA SER A 124 -22.65 8.09 17.30
C SER A 124 -23.48 6.87 17.75
N LEU A 125 -23.64 5.87 16.87
CA LEU A 125 -24.46 4.68 17.14
C LEU A 125 -23.84 3.76 18.19
N LEU A 126 -22.52 3.84 18.43
CA LEU A 126 -21.86 3.09 19.52
C LEU A 126 -22.51 3.37 20.88
N VAL A 127 -22.92 4.62 21.11
CA VAL A 127 -23.54 5.01 22.39
C VAL A 127 -24.94 4.42 22.51
N SER A 128 -25.77 4.60 21.48
CA SER A 128 -27.16 4.12 21.49
C SER A 128 -27.28 2.60 21.41
N MET A 129 -26.30 1.91 20.82
CA MET A 129 -26.33 0.46 20.59
C MET A 129 -25.44 -0.33 21.55
N LYS A 130 -24.79 0.34 22.52
CA LYS A 130 -23.85 -0.30 23.45
C LYS A 130 -24.40 -1.59 24.07
N ALA A 131 -25.62 -1.53 24.62
CA ALA A 131 -26.24 -2.68 25.28
C ALA A 131 -26.58 -3.84 24.32
N ASP A 132 -26.78 -3.56 23.03
CA ASP A 132 -26.95 -4.62 22.03
C ASP A 132 -25.59 -5.23 21.68
N LEU A 133 -24.57 -4.40 21.47
CA LEU A 133 -23.22 -4.82 21.11
C LEU A 133 -22.56 -5.69 22.20
N GLU A 134 -22.73 -5.32 23.48
CA GLU A 134 -22.18 -6.07 24.62
C GLU A 134 -22.80 -7.48 24.78
N ARG A 135 -23.95 -7.79 24.16
CA ARG A 135 -24.60 -9.11 24.25
C ARG A 135 -23.88 -10.21 23.49
N PHE A 136 -22.99 -9.84 22.57
CA PHE A 136 -22.35 -10.76 21.66
C PHE A 136 -20.88 -10.93 22.05
N PRO A 137 -20.55 -11.95 22.87
CA PRO A 137 -19.18 -12.20 23.27
C PRO A 137 -18.36 -12.69 22.08
N LEU A 138 -17.09 -12.33 22.07
CA LEU A 138 -16.07 -12.78 21.14
C LEU A 138 -14.93 -13.46 21.89
N ALA A 139 -13.91 -13.90 21.16
CA ALA A 139 -12.71 -14.48 21.73
C ALA A 139 -12.05 -13.55 22.77
N ASP A 140 -11.31 -14.15 23.69
CA ASP A 140 -10.50 -13.46 24.71
C ASP A 140 -11.27 -12.49 25.62
N GLY A 141 -12.59 -12.68 25.76
CA GLY A 141 -13.44 -11.89 26.65
C GLY A 141 -13.87 -10.53 26.07
N GLY A 142 -13.62 -10.28 24.78
CA GLY A 142 -14.18 -9.11 24.09
C GLY A 142 -15.65 -9.29 23.73
N THR A 143 -16.27 -8.22 23.23
CA THR A 143 -17.63 -8.24 22.67
C THR A 143 -17.67 -7.57 21.30
N LEU A 144 -18.83 -7.60 20.64
CA LEU A 144 -19.04 -6.80 19.42
C LEU A 144 -18.88 -5.30 19.67
N LEU A 145 -18.92 -4.81 20.91
CA LEU A 145 -18.66 -3.39 21.21
C LEU A 145 -17.23 -2.99 20.81
N GLU A 146 -16.23 -3.76 21.26
CA GLU A 146 -14.83 -3.49 20.99
C GLU A 146 -14.52 -3.65 19.50
N THR A 147 -15.07 -4.69 18.85
CA THR A 147 -14.92 -4.91 17.41
C THR A 147 -15.56 -3.79 16.59
N THR A 148 -16.77 -3.34 16.96
CA THR A 148 -17.46 -2.24 16.26
C THR A 148 -16.72 -0.92 16.47
N LYS A 149 -16.16 -0.69 17.65
CA LYS A 149 -15.28 0.45 17.87
C LYS A 149 -14.05 0.39 16.97
N GLY A 150 -13.36 -0.75 16.91
CA GLY A 150 -12.21 -0.96 16.03
C GLY A 150 -12.53 -0.72 14.55
N PHE A 151 -13.69 -1.20 14.08
CA PHE A 151 -14.21 -0.95 12.74
C PHE A 151 -14.33 0.56 12.44
N LEU A 152 -15.01 1.30 13.31
CA LEU A 152 -15.27 2.74 13.11
C LEU A 152 -14.01 3.58 13.28
N ASP A 153 -13.15 3.25 14.26
CA ASP A 153 -11.88 3.93 14.48
C ASP A 153 -10.95 3.74 13.26
N ALA A 154 -10.89 2.53 12.68
CA ALA A 154 -10.12 2.30 11.45
C ALA A 154 -10.66 3.13 10.27
N GLY A 155 -11.99 3.23 10.10
CA GLY A 155 -12.61 4.07 9.08
C GLY A 155 -12.33 5.58 9.26
N GLU A 156 -12.32 6.07 10.51
CA GLU A 156 -11.89 7.44 10.81
C GLU A 156 -10.39 7.65 10.53
N GLN A 157 -9.53 6.67 10.83
CA GLN A 157 -8.12 6.77 10.46
C GLN A 157 -7.91 6.79 8.94
N ILE A 158 -8.75 6.10 8.17
CA ILE A 158 -8.78 6.21 6.70
C ILE A 158 -9.11 7.67 6.31
N HIS A 159 -10.11 8.30 6.93
CA HIS A 159 -10.43 9.72 6.69
C HIS A 159 -9.22 10.64 6.92
N LEU A 160 -8.60 10.53 8.10
CA LEU A 160 -7.44 11.36 8.46
C LEU A 160 -6.27 11.14 7.49
N THR A 161 -5.99 9.89 7.14
CA THR A 161 -4.93 9.56 6.18
C THR A 161 -5.23 10.10 4.77
N LEU A 162 -6.49 10.11 4.34
CA LEU A 162 -6.91 10.74 3.09
C LEU A 162 -6.74 12.28 3.14
N SER A 163 -7.01 12.90 4.28
CA SER A 163 -6.76 14.33 4.52
C SER A 163 -5.27 14.65 4.43
N ASP A 164 -4.42 13.90 5.14
CA ASP A 164 -2.96 14.07 5.10
C ASP A 164 -2.42 13.91 3.67
N ARG A 165 -2.98 12.94 2.93
CA ARG A 165 -2.65 12.74 1.52
C ARG A 165 -3.03 13.96 0.65
N ALA A 166 -4.11 14.67 0.98
CA ALA A 166 -4.50 15.89 0.28
C ALA A 166 -3.48 17.02 0.50
N ASP A 167 -2.93 17.11 1.71
CA ASP A 167 -1.96 18.15 2.11
C ASP A 167 -0.58 17.97 1.48
N VAL A 168 -0.25 16.79 0.96
CA VAL A 168 0.98 16.57 0.19
C VAL A 168 1.00 17.50 -1.04
N PRO A 169 1.89 18.50 -1.13
CA PRO A 169 1.82 19.52 -2.17
C PRO A 169 1.92 18.91 -3.57
N LYS A 170 1.06 19.36 -4.51
CA LYS A 170 1.09 18.91 -5.92
C LYS A 170 2.49 19.09 -6.55
N ALA A 171 3.18 20.17 -6.18
CA ALA A 171 4.55 20.42 -6.62
C ALA A 171 5.53 19.32 -6.15
N ALA A 172 5.41 18.86 -4.91
CA ALA A 172 6.25 17.79 -4.36
C ALA A 172 5.97 16.44 -5.05
N ARG A 173 4.70 16.15 -5.39
CA ARG A 173 4.34 14.95 -6.19
C ARG A 173 4.96 15.00 -7.59
N LYS A 174 4.92 16.18 -8.24
CA LYS A 174 5.54 16.39 -9.56
C LYS A 174 7.06 16.22 -9.49
N GLN A 175 7.70 16.78 -8.46
CA GLN A 175 9.14 16.63 -8.23
C GLN A 175 9.52 15.16 -8.03
N ALA A 176 8.78 14.39 -7.23
CA ALA A 176 9.01 12.95 -7.05
C ALA A 176 8.88 12.17 -8.37
N ALA A 177 7.87 12.49 -9.18
CA ALA A 177 7.70 11.86 -10.50
C ALA A 177 8.85 12.20 -11.46
N GLN A 178 9.28 13.46 -11.48
CA GLN A 178 10.45 13.92 -12.26
C GLN A 178 11.73 13.22 -11.80
N LEU A 179 11.94 13.12 -10.48
CA LEU A 179 13.09 12.46 -9.89
C LEU A 179 13.17 10.99 -10.29
N ARG A 180 12.04 10.29 -10.25
CA ARG A 180 11.93 8.91 -10.72
C ARG A 180 12.32 8.80 -12.18
N SER A 181 11.76 9.65 -13.04
CA SER A 181 12.07 9.65 -14.48
C SER A 181 13.54 9.93 -14.74
N SER A 182 14.14 10.87 -14.00
CA SER A 182 15.57 11.20 -14.10
C SER A 182 16.45 10.02 -13.71
N ALA A 183 16.16 9.39 -12.57
CA ALA A 183 16.93 8.25 -12.07
C ALA A 183 16.84 7.03 -13.01
N VAL A 184 15.65 6.72 -13.53
CA VAL A 184 15.46 5.66 -14.54
C VAL A 184 16.29 5.97 -15.79
N GLY A 185 16.25 7.21 -16.27
CA GLY A 185 17.02 7.63 -17.44
C GLY A 185 18.54 7.56 -17.20
N LEU A 186 19.01 7.91 -16.01
CA LEU A 186 20.42 7.83 -15.62
C LEU A 186 20.90 6.37 -15.59
N LEU A 187 20.15 5.48 -14.93
CA LEU A 187 20.44 4.05 -14.85
C LEU A 187 20.41 3.39 -16.24
N GLY A 188 19.47 3.77 -17.10
CA GLY A 188 19.40 3.30 -18.49
C GLY A 188 20.63 3.70 -19.30
N ARG A 189 21.05 4.97 -19.24
CA ARG A 189 22.27 5.44 -19.93
C ARG A 189 23.53 4.74 -19.43
N LEU A 190 23.67 4.58 -18.11
CA LEU A 190 24.78 3.82 -17.52
C LEU A 190 24.81 2.39 -18.05
N ARG A 191 23.67 1.69 -18.07
CA ARG A 191 23.58 0.31 -18.57
C ARG A 191 24.05 0.22 -20.03
N ASP A 192 23.56 1.13 -20.86
CA ASP A 192 23.92 1.20 -22.28
C ASP A 192 25.42 1.46 -22.49
N ASP A 193 26.00 2.40 -21.74
CA ASP A 193 27.43 2.72 -21.80
C ASP A 193 28.30 1.57 -21.30
N LEU A 194 27.89 0.92 -20.21
CA LEU A 194 28.58 -0.24 -19.66
C LEU A 194 28.61 -1.41 -20.66
N VAL A 195 27.47 -1.71 -21.29
CA VAL A 195 27.39 -2.75 -22.34
C VAL A 195 28.28 -2.40 -23.53
N ARG A 196 28.30 -1.13 -23.95
CA ARG A 196 29.19 -0.66 -25.02
C ARG A 196 30.67 -0.81 -24.65
N GLU A 197 31.04 -0.50 -23.42
CA GLU A 197 32.41 -0.61 -22.93
C GLU A 197 32.86 -2.06 -22.85
N ILE A 198 32.05 -2.95 -22.26
CA ILE A 198 32.34 -4.39 -22.18
C ILE A 198 32.63 -4.95 -23.57
N LYS A 199 31.81 -4.62 -24.58
CA LYS A 199 32.04 -5.07 -25.97
C LYS A 199 33.39 -4.65 -26.54
N LYS A 200 33.89 -3.46 -26.19
CA LYS A 200 35.12 -2.87 -26.74
C LYS A 200 36.37 -3.20 -25.92
N ASN A 201 36.23 -3.50 -24.64
CA ASN A 201 37.35 -3.73 -23.73
C ASN A 201 37.42 -5.22 -23.31
N PRO A 202 38.36 -6.01 -23.86
CA PRO A 202 38.48 -7.42 -23.51
C PRO A 202 38.99 -7.69 -22.09
N ALA A 203 39.50 -6.69 -21.39
CA ALA A 203 39.93 -6.82 -20.00
C ALA A 203 38.75 -6.78 -19.00
N LEU A 204 37.56 -6.34 -19.42
CA LEU A 204 36.38 -6.31 -18.53
C LEU A 204 35.69 -7.67 -18.48
N PRO A 205 35.17 -8.08 -17.30
CA PRO A 205 34.34 -9.27 -17.17
C PRO A 205 33.11 -9.18 -18.08
N ARG A 206 32.78 -10.31 -18.74
CA ARG A 206 31.63 -10.37 -19.65
C ARG A 206 30.29 -10.37 -18.93
N ASP A 207 30.31 -10.73 -17.66
CA ASP A 207 29.17 -10.72 -16.75
C ASP A 207 29.08 -9.43 -15.91
N LEU A 208 29.92 -8.42 -16.19
CA LEU A 208 29.99 -7.20 -15.39
C LEU A 208 28.67 -6.44 -15.34
N GLU A 209 27.93 -6.40 -16.46
CA GLU A 209 26.61 -5.77 -16.51
C GLU A 209 25.62 -6.45 -15.57
N ALA A 210 25.58 -7.78 -15.56
CA ALA A 210 24.72 -8.55 -14.66
C ALA A 210 25.15 -8.39 -13.18
N LYS A 211 26.46 -8.26 -12.92
CA LYS A 211 26.98 -7.94 -11.59
C LYS A 211 26.56 -6.56 -11.11
N VAL A 212 26.49 -5.58 -11.99
CA VAL A 212 26.08 -4.20 -11.64
C VAL A 212 24.56 -4.10 -11.50
N PHE A 213 23.78 -4.66 -12.43
CA PHE A 213 22.33 -4.44 -12.50
C PHE A 213 21.45 -5.57 -11.93
N GLY A 214 22.01 -6.74 -11.62
CA GLY A 214 21.21 -7.91 -11.27
C GLY A 214 20.26 -7.73 -10.07
N TYR A 215 20.61 -6.89 -9.09
CA TYR A 215 19.70 -6.58 -7.99
C TYR A 215 18.55 -5.65 -8.41
N LEU A 216 18.84 -4.63 -9.22
CA LEU A 216 17.81 -3.76 -9.80
C LEU A 216 16.82 -4.55 -10.66
N ASP A 217 17.30 -5.53 -11.41
CA ASP A 217 16.46 -6.43 -12.21
C ASP A 217 15.58 -7.32 -11.32
N THR A 218 16.14 -7.83 -10.22
CA THR A 218 15.39 -8.61 -9.23
C THR A 218 14.27 -7.78 -8.59
N LEU A 219 14.57 -6.53 -8.21
CA LEU A 219 13.59 -5.61 -7.65
C LEU A 219 12.49 -5.25 -8.66
N GLU A 220 12.81 -5.17 -9.95
CA GLU A 220 11.80 -4.98 -10.98
C GLU A 220 10.88 -6.19 -11.13
N ALA A 221 11.45 -7.40 -11.12
CA ALA A 221 10.69 -8.64 -11.25
C ALA A 221 9.76 -8.91 -10.05
N MET A 222 10.08 -8.38 -8.86
CA MET A 222 9.26 -8.50 -7.65
C MET A 222 8.06 -7.54 -7.62
N GLN A 223 7.97 -6.56 -8.52
CA GLN A 223 6.83 -5.65 -8.55
C GLN A 223 5.58 -6.41 -9.05
N PRO A 224 4.44 -6.32 -8.34
CA PRO A 224 3.21 -6.94 -8.82
C PRO A 224 2.88 -6.39 -10.20
N ALA A 225 2.66 -7.28 -11.17
CA ALA A 225 2.10 -6.89 -12.47
C ALA A 225 0.82 -6.11 -12.17
N GLY A 226 0.76 -4.84 -12.59
CA GLY A 226 -0.35 -3.95 -12.28
C GLY A 226 -1.66 -4.69 -12.50
N LYS A 227 -2.53 -4.72 -11.48
CA LYS A 227 -3.86 -5.35 -11.52
C LYS A 227 -4.49 -5.03 -12.88
N ALA A 228 -4.64 -6.05 -13.72
CA ALA A 228 -5.41 -5.89 -14.95
C ALA A 228 -6.81 -5.39 -14.56
N PRO A 229 -7.41 -4.45 -15.32
CA PRO A 229 -8.78 -4.05 -15.07
C PRO A 229 -9.65 -5.30 -15.09
N SER A 230 -10.46 -5.48 -14.04
CA SER A 230 -11.41 -6.58 -13.96
C SER A 230 -12.30 -6.56 -15.22
N PRO A 231 -12.46 -7.67 -15.95
CA PRO A 231 -13.33 -7.73 -17.11
C PRO A 231 -14.78 -7.70 -16.61
N GLY A 232 -15.33 -6.50 -16.46
CA GLY A 232 -16.64 -6.33 -15.84
C GLY A 232 -17.18 -4.91 -15.91
N ALA A 233 -17.09 -4.28 -17.09
CA ALA A 233 -17.86 -3.07 -17.40
C ALA A 233 -18.13 -3.00 -18.90
N THR A 234 -18.74 -4.03 -19.47
CA THR A 234 -19.55 -3.86 -20.68
C THR A 234 -20.94 -3.43 -20.25
N SER A 235 -21.18 -2.12 -20.36
CA SER A 235 -22.52 -1.55 -20.47
C SER A 235 -23.19 -2.13 -21.72
N GLY A 236 -24.17 -3.00 -21.53
CA GLY A 236 -25.13 -3.37 -22.57
C GLY A 236 -26.42 -2.61 -22.32
N GLY A 237 -26.79 -1.76 -23.28
CA GLY A 237 -28.10 -1.10 -23.35
C GLY A 237 -29.17 -2.00 -23.97
#